data_AF-A0A0G1R413-F1
#
_entry.id   AF-A0A0G1R413-F1
#
_cell.length_a   1.000
_cell.length_b   1.000
_cell.length_c   1.000
_cell.angle_alpha   90.00
_cell.angle_beta   90.00
_cell.angle_gamma   90.00
#
_symmetry.space_group_name_H-M   'P 1'
#
loop_
_entity.id
_entity.type
_entity.pdbx_description
1 polymer ?
#
loop_
_entity_poly.entity_id
_entity_poly.type
_entity_poly.pdbx_seq_one_letter_code
_entity_poly.pdbx_strand_id
1 'polypeptide(L)'
;MEKITASKKENIEKESGVELSILEPDESKGWRVVFKSRTREETAQYNYVMRETLKNENLNPFHQLMADMNNDPDVPGTHWWECLFVKAKRVKKNPVPELGPDDSFDKLYEEIPITKEYMEGLLVKIKEEAEKNLRRK
;
A
#
# COMPACT_ATOMS: atom_id res chain seq x y z
N MET A 1 -3.08 0.21 -49.35
CA MET A 1 -2.33 -0.88 -48.70
C MET A 1 -1.54 -0.30 -47.54
N GLU A 2 -1.47 -1.08 -46.48
CA GLU A 2 -1.10 -0.77 -45.11
C GLU A 2 0.19 0.02 -44.90
N LYS A 3 0.23 0.83 -43.82
CA LYS A 3 0.85 0.43 -42.55
C LYS A 3 0.66 1.54 -41.51
N ILE A 4 -0.30 1.35 -40.60
CA ILE A 4 -0.32 2.08 -39.33
C ILE A 4 0.37 1.19 -38.31
N THR A 5 1.65 1.46 -38.10
CA THR A 5 2.35 1.09 -36.87
C THR A 5 2.03 2.14 -35.81
N ALA A 6 1.27 1.77 -34.79
CA ALA A 6 1.19 2.54 -33.56
C ALA A 6 1.07 1.57 -32.39
N SER A 7 2.25 1.26 -31.85
CA SER A 7 2.57 1.06 -30.45
C SER A 7 1.47 0.44 -29.57
N LYS A 8 1.68 -0.83 -29.22
CA LYS A 8 1.02 -1.53 -28.13
C LYS A 8 1.45 -0.92 -26.77
N LYS A 9 1.05 0.32 -26.52
CA LYS A 9 0.82 0.85 -25.18
C LYS A 9 -0.69 0.88 -25.02
N GLU A 10 -1.26 -0.30 -24.75
CA GLU A 10 -2.64 -0.37 -24.29
C GLU A 10 -2.72 0.43 -23.00
N ASN A 11 -3.34 1.60 -23.15
CA ASN A 11 -3.69 2.49 -22.09
C ASN A 11 -4.60 1.71 -21.13
N ILE A 12 -4.11 1.35 -19.95
CA ILE A 12 -4.93 0.81 -18.85
C ILE A 12 -5.71 2.00 -18.25
N GLU A 13 -6.53 2.62 -19.10
CA GLU A 13 -7.43 3.71 -18.74
C GLU A 13 -8.85 3.23 -19.03
N LYS A 14 -9.41 2.52 -18.06
CA LYS A 14 -10.83 2.52 -17.66
C LYS A 14 -11.05 1.30 -16.77
N GLU A 15 -10.97 1.48 -15.45
CA GLU A 15 -11.68 0.60 -14.51
C GLU A 15 -11.77 1.16 -13.08
N SER A 16 -10.89 2.09 -12.69
CA SER A 16 -11.09 2.99 -11.55
C SER A 16 -10.50 4.38 -11.87
N GLY A 17 -11.13 5.46 -11.38
CA GLY A 17 -10.64 6.83 -11.58
C GLY A 17 -9.52 7.24 -10.60
N VAL A 18 -8.92 6.25 -9.92
CA VAL A 18 -8.02 6.43 -8.78
C VAL A 18 -6.57 6.48 -9.23
N GLU A 19 -5.89 7.58 -8.91
CA GLU A 19 -4.46 7.75 -9.15
C GLU A 19 -3.68 7.22 -7.93
N LEU A 20 -2.70 6.34 -8.13
CA LEU A 20 -1.85 5.77 -7.07
C LEU A 20 -0.38 6.16 -7.31
N SER A 21 0.32 6.51 -6.24
CA SER A 21 1.76 6.78 -6.29
C SER A 21 2.45 6.48 -4.96
N ILE A 22 3.78 6.43 -4.99
CA ILE A 22 4.61 6.35 -3.79
C ILE A 22 5.42 7.64 -3.64
N LEU A 23 5.63 8.06 -2.40
CA LEU A 23 6.62 9.07 -2.07
C LEU A 23 7.74 8.40 -1.27
N GLU A 24 8.96 8.66 -1.71
CA GLU A 24 10.18 8.19 -1.04
C GLU A 24 10.29 8.84 0.36
N PRO A 25 10.94 8.15 1.31
CA PRO A 25 11.18 8.67 2.64
C PRO A 25 12.10 9.90 2.60
N ASP A 26 11.92 10.80 3.56
CA ASP A 26 12.80 11.94 3.81
C ASP A 26 13.31 11.91 5.25
N GLU A 27 14.05 12.94 5.69
CA GLU A 27 14.63 12.99 7.04
C GLU A 27 13.60 12.89 8.18
N SER A 28 12.33 13.21 7.90
CA SER A 28 11.26 13.32 8.88
C SER A 28 10.09 12.35 8.65
N LYS A 29 10.02 11.74 7.46
CA LYS A 29 8.88 10.94 7.01
C LYS A 29 9.34 9.63 6.40
N GLY A 30 8.61 8.56 6.72
CA GLY A 30 8.85 7.26 6.10
C GLY A 30 8.24 7.15 4.70
N TRP A 31 8.21 5.91 4.18
CA TRP A 31 7.58 5.62 2.89
C TRP A 31 6.10 5.97 2.92
N ARG A 32 5.60 6.62 1.87
CA ARG A 32 4.17 6.96 1.78
C ARG A 32 3.54 6.35 0.55
N VAL A 33 2.36 5.77 0.73
CA VAL A 33 1.45 5.43 -0.36
C VAL A 33 0.42 6.53 -0.48
N VAL A 34 0.26 7.07 -1.68
CA VAL A 34 -0.68 8.13 -1.99
C VAL A 34 -1.72 7.62 -2.96
N PHE A 35 -2.98 7.90 -2.67
CA PHE A 35 -4.04 7.71 -3.65
C PHE A 35 -4.92 8.94 -3.75
N LYS A 36 -5.47 9.18 -4.94
CA LYS A 36 -6.44 10.24 -5.20
C LYS A 36 -7.71 9.64 -5.78
N SER A 37 -8.84 9.82 -5.11
CA SER A 37 -10.14 9.28 -5.50
C SER A 37 -11.15 10.41 -5.78
N ARG A 38 -12.24 10.07 -6.48
CA ARG A 38 -13.29 11.03 -6.86
C ARG A 38 -14.59 10.80 -6.10
N THR A 39 -14.78 9.60 -5.56
CA THR A 39 -15.98 9.20 -4.85
C THR A 39 -15.67 8.69 -3.46
N ARG A 40 -16.64 8.81 -2.55
CA ARG A 40 -16.53 8.30 -1.18
C ARG A 40 -16.37 6.78 -1.14
N GLU A 41 -16.99 6.09 -2.09
CA GLU A 41 -16.88 4.64 -2.21
C GLU A 41 -15.47 4.20 -2.62
N GLU A 42 -14.89 4.85 -3.63
CA GLU A 42 -13.49 4.63 -4.00
C GLU A 42 -12.58 4.89 -2.79
N THR A 43 -12.76 6.02 -2.10
CA THR A 43 -11.95 6.34 -0.92
C THR A 43 -12.05 5.26 0.15
N ALA A 44 -13.28 4.89 0.54
CA ALA A 44 -13.50 3.89 1.57
C ALA A 44 -12.86 2.54 1.20
N GLN A 45 -12.98 2.14 -0.07
CA GLN A 45 -12.44 0.88 -0.54
C GLN A 45 -10.92 0.87 -0.57
N TYR A 46 -10.30 1.96 -1.04
CA TYR A 46 -8.84 2.09 -1.05
C TYR A 46 -8.29 2.22 0.38
N ASN A 47 -8.92 2.98 1.27
CA ASN A 47 -8.51 3.04 2.68
C ASN A 47 -8.61 1.68 3.38
N TYR A 48 -9.65 0.91 3.10
CA TYR A 48 -9.79 -0.45 3.63
C TYR A 48 -8.64 -1.34 3.16
N VAL A 49 -8.42 -1.44 1.84
CA VAL A 49 -7.39 -2.30 1.27
C VAL A 49 -5.99 -1.86 1.71
N MET A 50 -5.74 -0.56 1.78
CA MET A 50 -4.47 -0.01 2.26
C MET A 50 -4.18 -0.47 3.68
N ARG A 51 -5.13 -0.29 4.62
CA ARG A 51 -4.97 -0.70 6.02
C ARG A 51 -4.65 -2.19 6.14
N GLU A 52 -5.40 -3.02 5.44
CA GLU A 52 -5.23 -4.47 5.53
C GLU A 52 -3.91 -4.91 4.89
N THR A 53 -3.54 -4.32 3.75
CA THR A 53 -2.27 -4.63 3.08
C THR A 53 -1.08 -4.24 3.95
N LEU A 54 -1.04 -3.01 4.47
CA LEU A 54 0.07 -2.53 5.29
C LEU A 54 0.20 -3.34 6.61
N LYS A 55 -0.92 -3.76 7.21
CA LYS A 55 -0.89 -4.67 8.38
C LYS A 55 -0.31 -6.04 8.03
N ASN A 56 -0.81 -6.64 6.95
CA ASN A 56 -0.41 -7.99 6.54
C ASN A 56 1.07 -8.06 6.13
N GLU A 57 1.60 -6.95 5.63
CA GLU A 57 3.00 -6.81 5.24
C GLU A 57 3.89 -6.33 6.42
N ASN A 58 3.34 -6.29 7.64
CA ASN A 58 4.01 -5.88 8.88
C ASN A 58 4.70 -4.49 8.79
N LEU A 59 4.06 -3.55 8.11
CA LEU A 59 4.53 -2.16 7.96
C LEU A 59 4.03 -1.25 9.10
N ASN A 60 3.67 -1.83 10.24
CA ASN A 60 3.21 -1.11 11.42
C ASN A 60 4.37 -0.49 12.23
N PRO A 61 4.18 0.68 12.84
CA PRO A 61 2.98 1.51 12.75
C PRO A 61 2.92 2.28 11.43
N PHE A 62 1.70 2.41 10.91
CA PHE A 62 1.39 3.31 9.82
C PHE A 62 0.15 4.13 10.17
N HIS A 63 -0.03 5.29 9.54
CA HIS A 63 -1.22 6.10 9.75
C HIS A 63 -1.55 6.92 8.51
N GLN A 64 -2.82 7.33 8.44
CA GLN A 64 -3.32 8.23 7.41
C GLN A 64 -2.99 9.67 7.82
N LEU A 65 -2.21 10.39 7.02
CA LEU A 65 -1.74 11.74 7.37
C LEU A 65 -2.79 12.84 7.15
N MET A 66 -3.72 12.64 6.22
CA MET A 66 -4.82 13.58 5.99
C MET A 66 -6.12 12.80 5.78
N ALA A 67 -6.92 12.71 6.85
CA ALA A 67 -8.37 12.79 6.73
C ALA A 67 -8.71 14.29 6.85
N ASP A 68 -9.61 14.82 6.03
CA ASP A 68 -9.97 16.25 5.98
C ASP A 68 -10.32 16.82 7.37
N MET A 69 -10.40 18.16 7.52
CA MET A 69 -10.61 18.92 8.76
C MET A 69 -11.78 18.45 9.65
N ASN A 70 -12.65 17.57 9.14
CA ASN A 70 -13.77 16.94 9.84
C ASN A 70 -13.49 15.52 10.35
N ASN A 71 -12.24 15.02 10.29
CA ASN A 71 -11.85 13.65 10.66
C ASN A 71 -12.57 12.53 9.90
N ASP A 72 -13.19 12.81 8.76
CA ASP A 72 -13.81 11.78 7.92
C ASP A 72 -12.74 11.17 7.00
N PRO A 73 -12.31 9.91 7.22
CA PRO A 73 -11.23 9.31 6.45
C PRO A 73 -11.62 9.01 5.01
N ASP A 74 -12.92 8.95 4.71
CA ASP A 74 -13.45 8.42 3.46
C ASP A 74 -13.95 9.51 2.49
N VAL A 75 -13.64 10.77 2.75
CA VAL A 75 -13.97 11.86 1.81
C VAL A 75 -13.21 11.69 0.48
N PRO A 76 -13.80 12.06 -0.67
CA PRO A 76 -13.04 12.13 -1.91
C PRO A 76 -11.85 13.09 -1.81
N GLY A 77 -10.72 12.74 -2.40
CA GLY A 77 -9.55 13.61 -2.41
C GLY A 77 -8.25 12.84 -2.42
N THR A 78 -7.18 13.50 -2.01
CA THR A 78 -5.84 12.90 -1.89
C THR A 78 -5.66 12.38 -0.47
N HIS A 79 -5.24 11.12 -0.34
CA HIS A 79 -4.94 10.49 0.94
C HIS A 79 -3.51 9.96 0.93
N TRP A 80 -2.84 10.12 2.06
CA TRP A 80 -1.48 9.65 2.28
C TRP A 80 -1.47 8.66 3.44
N TRP A 81 -0.88 7.50 3.20
CA TRP A 81 -0.63 6.47 4.20
C TRP A 81 0.88 6.38 4.43
N GLU A 82 1.33 6.83 5.60
CA GLU A 82 2.73 6.84 5.98
C GLU A 82 3.10 5.56 6.74
N CYS A 83 4.05 4.80 6.20
CA CYS A 83 4.76 3.76 6.92
C CYS A 83 5.85 4.45 7.77
N LEU A 84 5.77 4.38 9.10
CA LEU A 84 6.71 5.11 9.96
C LEU A 84 8.13 4.53 9.97
N PHE A 85 8.31 3.33 9.43
CA PHE A 85 9.60 2.67 9.34
C PHE A 85 10.08 2.59 7.89
N VAL A 86 11.40 2.64 7.73
CA VAL A 86 12.11 2.36 6.47
C VAL A 86 12.51 0.89 6.34
N LYS A 87 12.23 0.08 7.36
CA LYS A 87 12.42 -1.37 7.39
C LYS A 87 11.12 -2.05 7.85
N ALA A 88 10.79 -3.17 7.22
CA ALA A 88 9.68 -4.03 7.61
C ALA A 88 10.19 -5.20 8.45
N LYS A 89 9.31 -5.83 9.24
CA LYS A 89 9.63 -7.04 9.98
C LYS A 89 9.00 -8.25 9.30
N ARG A 90 9.82 -9.22 8.90
CA ARG A 90 9.35 -10.44 8.25
C ARG A 90 9.59 -11.65 9.15
N VAL A 91 8.65 -12.58 9.19
CA VAL A 91 8.83 -13.87 9.88
C VAL A 91 9.90 -14.68 9.13
N LYS A 92 10.90 -15.18 9.85
CA LYS A 92 11.94 -16.03 9.26
C LYS A 92 11.30 -17.34 8.76
N LYS A 93 11.63 -17.75 7.53
CA LYS A 93 11.22 -19.07 7.01
C LYS A 93 11.86 -20.14 7.91
N ASN A 94 11.02 -20.96 8.54
CA ASN A 94 11.34 -21.90 9.63
C ASN A 94 11.41 -21.20 10.99
N PRO A 95 10.26 -20.95 11.66
CA PRO A 95 10.28 -20.60 13.07
C PRO A 95 11.06 -21.69 13.81
N VAL A 96 12.04 -21.28 14.61
CA VAL A 96 12.83 -22.19 15.44
C VAL A 96 11.84 -23.08 16.21
N PRO A 97 11.89 -24.42 16.09
CA PRO A 97 10.77 -25.29 16.44
C PRO A 97 10.46 -25.36 17.95
N GLU A 98 11.29 -24.76 18.80
CA GLU A 98 11.09 -24.74 20.25
C GLU A 98 11.34 -23.32 20.76
N LEU A 99 10.28 -22.52 20.79
CA LEU A 99 10.32 -21.24 21.48
C LEU A 99 10.18 -21.50 22.98
N GLY A 100 11.26 -21.33 23.73
CA GLY A 100 11.24 -21.26 25.18
C GLY A 100 10.63 -19.95 25.68
N PRO A 101 10.30 -19.87 26.97
CA PRO A 101 9.69 -18.68 27.58
C PRO A 101 10.54 -17.39 27.51
N ASP A 102 11.82 -17.50 27.12
CA ASP A 102 12.78 -16.39 27.00
C ASP A 102 13.13 -16.01 25.55
N ASP A 103 12.37 -16.47 24.55
CA ASP A 103 12.72 -16.14 23.16
C ASP A 103 12.42 -14.69 22.79
N SER A 104 13.50 -13.96 22.56
CA SER A 104 13.46 -12.57 22.15
C SER A 104 12.82 -12.42 20.76
N PHE A 105 12.13 -11.29 20.59
CA PHE A 105 11.48 -10.88 19.33
C PHE A 105 12.40 -11.04 18.10
N ASP A 106 13.70 -10.79 18.25
CA ASP A 106 14.71 -10.83 17.17
C ASP A 106 15.00 -12.25 16.65
N LYS A 107 14.61 -13.30 17.38
CA LYS A 107 14.74 -14.68 16.90
C LYS A 107 13.66 -15.04 15.87
N LEU A 108 12.49 -14.42 15.98
CA LEU A 108 11.31 -14.70 15.16
C LEU A 108 11.24 -13.87 13.88
N TYR A 109 11.73 -12.63 13.97
CA TYR A 109 11.61 -11.66 12.89
C TYR A 109 12.98 -11.25 12.36
N GLU A 110 13.03 -10.96 11.06
CA GLU A 110 14.14 -10.25 10.42
C GLU A 110 13.68 -8.86 9.99
N GLU A 111 14.55 -7.88 10.13
CA GLU A 111 14.32 -6.56 9.54
C GLU A 111 14.77 -6.56 8.08
N ILE A 112 13.87 -6.19 7.17
CA ILE A 112 14.16 -6.04 5.75
C ILE A 112 14.01 -4.56 5.35
N PRO A 113 14.95 -3.98 4.58
CA PRO A 113 14.76 -2.66 4.02
C PRO A 113 13.50 -2.60 3.16
N ILE A 114 12.70 -1.56 3.34
CA ILE A 114 11.60 -1.25 2.43
C ILE A 114 12.22 -0.50 1.26
N THR A 115 12.25 -1.16 0.09
CA THR A 115 12.79 -0.58 -1.14
C THR A 115 11.66 0.02 -1.99
N LYS A 116 12.04 0.81 -2.99
CA LYS A 116 11.11 1.36 -3.96
C LYS A 116 10.34 0.25 -4.68
N GLU A 117 11.04 -0.77 -5.15
CA GLU A 117 10.47 -1.92 -5.89
C GLU A 117 9.47 -2.68 -5.02
N TYR A 118 9.76 -2.82 -3.72
CA TYR A 118 8.83 -3.43 -2.77
C TYR A 118 7.53 -2.61 -2.67
N MET A 119 7.65 -1.29 -2.54
CA MET A 119 6.49 -0.39 -2.47
C MET A 119 5.70 -0.33 -3.78
N GLU A 120 6.37 -0.38 -4.93
CA GLU A 120 5.73 -0.50 -6.25
C GLU A 120 4.96 -1.82 -6.39
N GLY A 121 5.52 -2.93 -5.90
CA GLY A 121 4.81 -4.21 -5.83
C GLY A 121 3.57 -4.15 -4.93
N LEU A 122 3.64 -3.41 -3.82
CA LEU A 122 2.49 -3.17 -2.95
C LEU A 122 1.41 -2.33 -3.63
N LEU A 123 1.77 -1.29 -4.38
CA LEU A 123 0.81 -0.48 -5.14
C LEU A 123 -0.03 -1.32 -6.08
N VAL A 124 0.60 -2.26 -6.79
CA VAL A 124 -0.10 -3.18 -7.70
C VAL A 124 -1.12 -4.01 -6.93
N LYS A 125 -0.71 -4.65 -5.81
CA LYS A 125 -1.62 -5.44 -4.97
C LYS A 125 -2.79 -4.62 -4.44
N ILE A 126 -2.52 -3.39 -3.96
CA ILE A 126 -3.54 -2.49 -3.44
C ILE A 126 -4.55 -2.13 -4.52
N LYS A 127 -4.07 -1.78 -5.72
CA LYS A 127 -4.93 -1.44 -6.86
C LYS A 127 -5.83 -2.62 -7.22
N GLU A 128 -5.24 -3.78 -7.44
CA GLU A 128 -5.97 -4.97 -7.87
C GLU A 128 -7.06 -5.38 -6.88
N GLU A 129 -6.74 -5.41 -5.57
CA GLU A 129 -7.72 -5.82 -4.56
C GLU A 129 -8.80 -4.76 -4.34
N ALA A 130 -8.46 -3.46 -4.42
CA ALA A 130 -9.44 -2.39 -4.34
C ALA A 130 -10.43 -2.42 -5.51
N GLU A 131 -9.93 -2.53 -6.74
CA GLU A 131 -10.78 -2.60 -7.93
C GLU A 131 -11.66 -3.85 -7.96
N LYS A 132 -11.11 -5.00 -7.56
CA LYS A 132 -11.87 -6.23 -7.41
C LYS A 132 -13.02 -6.09 -6.42
N ASN A 133 -12.82 -5.37 -5.32
CA ASN A 133 -13.88 -5.12 -4.35
C ASN A 133 -14.93 -4.12 -4.87
N LEU A 134 -14.54 -3.12 -5.65
CA LEU A 134 -15.49 -2.21 -6.31
C LEU A 134 -16.38 -2.93 -7.34
N ARG A 135 -15.85 -3.90 -8.09
CA ARG A 135 -16.62 -4.66 -9.10
C ARG A 135 -17.58 -5.69 -8.52
N ARG A 136 -17.42 -6.07 -7.26
CA ARG A 136 -18.21 -7.13 -6.59
C ARG A 136 -19.49 -6.62 -5.94
N LYS A 137 -19.72 -5.31 -5.93
CA LYS A 137 -20.93 -4.67 -5.41
C LYS A 137 -21.87 -4.30 -6.55
#